data_AF-A0A8H8YZP0-F1
#
_entry.id   AF-A0A8H8YZP0-F1
#
_cell.length_a   1.000
_cell.length_b   1.000
_cell.length_c   1.000
_cell.angle_alpha   90.00
_cell.angle_beta   90.00
_cell.angle_gamma   90.00
#
_symmetry.space_group_name_H-M   'P 1'
#
loop_
_entity.id
_entity.type
_entity.pdbx_description
1 polymer ?
#
loop_
_entity_poly.entity_id
_entity_poly.type
_entity_poly.pdbx_seq_one_letter_code
_entity_poly.pdbx_strand_id
1 'polypeptide(L)'
;MVTNYFIKRIKVWLCVGSFMLAMTNVFADHLPTGIYKISSAVSAKVLDSTGADISTNGTRFQLWDYLGGLNQHFFIESSPDHGIYRIQLAASRKALDAAWPSMNQNGGAIILWDKDNNPRAAPTQQWRINRIAGSSNTFSIRLAANGKSLDAGAGTESLNGGIVQLWDFHGGRNQQWIIERVPGLRVIPKATWISSINDILRQTSVRLNNYTPNRHEFDSSLEHAYFRPNDSFFRTVIGGREFRRPISIPVVRRDPSSIYIVDMNTRRITTGFVGANSGYAAGAIRVNLFFESEGKEFWTNCVNNAGCFAIMDRDIQMNNAVIQIDLEPNIQRGRFSYTNPDANLFSTVSISGCHDDLFAFLCDWFSPNAGSNLQRNVESRIETIFSSDFLKNTISTMIANRLEISLPLKSVRVYQNGDLEIVQN
;
A
#
# COMPACT_ATOMS: atom_id res chain seq x y z
N MET A 1 44.61 -17.91 -49.74
CA MET A 1 44.35 -17.70 -48.29
C MET A 1 43.06 -16.94 -47.98
N VAL A 2 42.08 -16.84 -48.90
CA VAL A 2 40.82 -16.07 -48.65
C VAL A 2 39.55 -16.95 -48.69
N THR A 3 39.65 -18.21 -49.13
CA THR A 3 38.47 -19.09 -49.30
C THR A 3 38.07 -19.90 -48.06
N ASN A 4 38.96 -20.09 -47.07
CA ASN A 4 38.66 -20.89 -45.86
C ASN A 4 38.02 -20.09 -44.71
N TYR A 5 38.06 -18.74 -44.75
CA TYR A 5 37.45 -17.90 -43.71
C TYR A 5 35.94 -17.67 -43.92
N PHE A 6 35.46 -17.73 -45.16
CA PHE A 6 34.03 -17.53 -45.48
C PHE A 6 33.16 -18.75 -45.13
N ILE A 7 33.67 -19.98 -45.32
CA ILE A 7 32.91 -21.21 -45.05
C ILE A 7 32.74 -21.46 -43.54
N LYS A 8 33.71 -21.04 -42.70
CA LYS A 8 33.58 -21.12 -41.23
C LYS A 8 32.53 -20.15 -40.66
N ARG A 9 32.34 -18.96 -41.25
CA ARG A 9 31.31 -18.00 -40.78
C ARG A 9 29.89 -18.40 -41.18
N ILE A 10 29.70 -19.04 -42.33
CA ILE A 10 28.37 -19.53 -42.77
C ILE A 10 27.90 -20.72 -41.90
N LYS A 11 28.80 -21.62 -41.49
CA LYS A 11 28.47 -22.72 -40.55
C LYS A 11 28.11 -22.22 -39.15
N VAL A 12 28.75 -21.14 -38.67
CA VAL A 12 28.39 -20.51 -37.38
C VAL A 12 27.05 -19.78 -37.48
N TRP A 13 26.73 -19.14 -38.61
CA TRP A 13 25.44 -18.46 -38.79
C TRP A 13 24.24 -19.43 -38.87
N LEU A 14 24.39 -20.59 -39.52
CA LEU A 14 23.35 -21.64 -39.52
C LEU A 14 23.15 -22.28 -38.13
N CYS A 15 24.22 -22.45 -37.34
CA CYS A 15 24.11 -22.96 -35.96
C CYS A 15 23.44 -21.94 -35.01
N VAL A 16 23.80 -20.65 -35.11
CA VAL A 16 23.24 -19.59 -34.23
C VAL A 16 21.79 -19.25 -34.61
N GLY A 17 21.44 -19.30 -35.90
CA GLY A 17 20.07 -19.13 -36.37
C GLY A 17 19.13 -20.23 -35.87
N SER A 18 19.55 -21.51 -35.95
CA SER A 18 18.78 -22.63 -35.39
C SER A 18 18.74 -22.64 -33.86
N PHE A 19 19.76 -22.13 -33.16
CA PHE A 19 19.76 -21.99 -31.70
C PHE A 19 18.86 -20.82 -31.22
N MET A 20 18.84 -19.69 -31.94
CA MET A 20 17.92 -18.57 -31.65
C MET A 20 16.46 -18.93 -31.98
N LEU A 21 16.21 -19.63 -33.09
CA LEU A 21 14.86 -20.09 -33.46
C LEU A 21 14.34 -21.21 -32.52
N ALA A 22 15.25 -22.06 -31.99
CA ALA A 22 14.93 -23.03 -30.96
C ALA A 22 14.66 -22.36 -29.60
N MET A 23 15.40 -21.31 -29.21
CA MET A 23 15.11 -20.56 -27.99
C MET A 23 13.77 -19.83 -28.05
N THR A 24 13.37 -19.26 -29.19
CA THR A 24 12.04 -18.63 -29.32
C THR A 24 10.88 -19.64 -29.15
N ASN A 25 11.10 -20.92 -29.47
CA ASN A 25 10.07 -21.96 -29.30
C ASN A 25 10.07 -22.63 -27.92
N VAL A 26 11.20 -22.66 -27.19
CA VAL A 26 11.24 -23.22 -25.83
C VAL A 26 10.60 -22.29 -24.79
N PHE A 27 10.57 -20.97 -25.03
CA PHE A 27 9.89 -20.00 -24.15
C PHE A 27 8.40 -19.76 -24.47
N ALA A 28 7.88 -20.28 -25.59
CA ALA A 28 6.49 -20.07 -26.01
C ALA A 28 5.45 -20.85 -25.17
N ASP A 29 5.88 -21.90 -24.46
CA ASP A 29 5.00 -22.74 -23.63
C ASP A 29 4.94 -22.33 -22.15
N HIS A 30 5.69 -21.30 -21.78
CA HIS A 30 5.73 -20.81 -20.40
C HIS A 30 4.80 -19.60 -20.23
N LEU A 31 3.92 -19.63 -19.22
CA LEU A 31 3.10 -18.47 -18.85
C LEU A 31 3.94 -17.50 -18.02
N PRO A 32 4.21 -16.27 -18.48
CA PRO A 32 4.99 -15.32 -17.70
C PRO A 32 4.26 -14.95 -16.41
N THR A 33 5.01 -14.63 -15.35
CA THR A 33 4.41 -14.15 -14.10
C THR A 33 3.53 -12.92 -14.36
N GLY A 34 2.30 -12.93 -13.84
CA GLY A 34 1.34 -11.86 -14.11
C GLY A 34 -0.07 -12.15 -13.59
N ILE A 35 -1.01 -11.26 -13.90
CA ILE A 35 -2.42 -11.41 -13.54
C ILE A 35 -3.21 -11.94 -14.73
N TYR A 36 -4.02 -12.95 -14.48
CA TYR A 36 -4.77 -13.69 -15.49
C TYR A 36 -6.23 -13.87 -15.07
N LYS A 37 -7.09 -13.96 -16.08
CA LYS A 37 -8.42 -14.56 -15.97
C LYS A 37 -8.31 -16.02 -16.41
N ILE A 38 -8.98 -16.92 -15.68
CA ILE A 38 -9.01 -18.36 -15.98
C ILE A 38 -10.47 -18.72 -16.32
N SER A 39 -10.76 -18.97 -17.60
CA SER A 39 -12.09 -19.31 -18.09
C SER A 39 -12.21 -20.82 -18.37
N SER A 40 -13.37 -21.40 -18.13
CA SER A 40 -13.66 -22.77 -18.56
C SER A 40 -13.61 -22.85 -20.09
N ALA A 41 -13.11 -23.94 -20.67
CA ALA A 41 -13.27 -24.18 -22.10
C ALA A 41 -14.67 -24.69 -22.47
N VAL A 42 -15.44 -25.19 -21.49
CA VAL A 42 -16.81 -25.73 -21.69
C VAL A 42 -17.83 -24.61 -21.86
N SER A 43 -17.68 -23.53 -21.09
CA SER A 43 -18.61 -22.41 -21.04
C SER A 43 -17.86 -21.07 -20.95
N ALA A 44 -18.55 -19.95 -21.11
CA ALA A 44 -17.93 -18.61 -20.93
C ALA A 44 -17.66 -18.25 -19.44
N LYS A 45 -17.85 -19.19 -18.51
CA LYS A 45 -17.68 -18.98 -17.07
C LYS A 45 -16.21 -18.99 -16.66
N VAL A 46 -15.92 -18.39 -15.51
CA VAL A 46 -14.56 -18.23 -14.96
C VAL A 46 -14.42 -18.91 -13.62
N LEU A 47 -13.18 -19.27 -13.30
CA LEU A 47 -12.77 -19.63 -11.94
C LEU A 47 -13.03 -18.44 -11.02
N ASP A 48 -13.79 -18.68 -9.96
CA ASP A 48 -14.30 -17.66 -9.06
C ASP A 48 -14.13 -18.14 -7.63
N SER A 49 -13.52 -17.30 -6.78
CA SER A 49 -13.69 -17.46 -5.33
C SER A 49 -14.99 -16.78 -4.97
N THR A 50 -15.88 -17.46 -4.23
CA THR A 50 -17.16 -16.90 -3.81
C THR A 50 -16.99 -15.48 -3.28
N GLY A 51 -17.62 -14.50 -3.94
CA GLY A 51 -17.28 -13.08 -3.78
C GLY A 51 -17.41 -12.52 -2.36
N ALA A 52 -18.18 -13.17 -1.48
CA ALA A 52 -18.30 -12.82 -0.07
C ALA A 52 -17.06 -13.21 0.77
N ASP A 53 -16.28 -14.20 0.32
CA ASP A 53 -15.29 -14.91 1.15
C ASP A 53 -13.89 -14.95 0.52
N ILE A 54 -13.46 -13.83 -0.07
CA ILE A 54 -12.17 -13.67 -0.75
C ILE A 54 -10.94 -13.72 0.17
N SER A 55 -11.14 -13.71 1.49
CA SER A 55 -10.08 -13.73 2.50
C SER A 55 -10.23 -14.84 3.53
N THR A 56 -11.17 -15.76 3.34
CA THR A 56 -11.47 -16.84 4.30
C THR A 56 -10.78 -18.12 3.87
N ASN A 57 -10.04 -18.77 4.78
CA ASN A 57 -9.44 -20.08 4.50
C ASN A 57 -10.55 -21.14 4.41
N GLY A 58 -10.47 -22.00 3.39
CA GLY A 58 -11.44 -23.07 3.15
C GLY A 58 -12.57 -22.68 2.19
N THR A 59 -12.67 -21.41 1.78
CA THR A 59 -13.62 -20.97 0.75
C THR A 59 -13.45 -21.82 -0.51
N ARG A 60 -14.52 -22.44 -1.00
CA ARG A 60 -14.45 -23.22 -2.24
C ARG A 60 -14.40 -22.31 -3.46
N PHE A 61 -13.62 -22.73 -4.44
CA PHE A 61 -13.71 -22.17 -5.78
C PHE A 61 -14.92 -22.74 -6.51
N GLN A 62 -15.52 -21.91 -7.37
CA GLN A 62 -16.69 -22.21 -8.15
C GLN A 62 -16.54 -21.67 -9.58
N LEU A 63 -17.50 -22.00 -10.43
CA LEU A 63 -17.70 -21.34 -11.72
C LEU A 63 -18.72 -20.21 -11.60
N TRP A 64 -18.40 -19.07 -12.18
CA TRP A 64 -19.31 -17.93 -12.24
C TRP A 64 -19.19 -17.17 -13.55
N ASP A 65 -20.20 -16.37 -13.88
CA ASP A 65 -20.10 -15.42 -14.98
C ASP A 65 -18.99 -14.40 -14.74
N TYR A 66 -18.30 -13.97 -15.80
CA TYR A 66 -17.23 -13.00 -15.65
C TYR A 66 -17.80 -11.60 -15.37
N LEU A 67 -17.59 -11.11 -14.15
CA LEU A 67 -17.98 -9.77 -13.71
C LEU A 67 -16.77 -8.81 -13.61
N GLY A 68 -15.55 -9.32 -13.84
CA GLY A 68 -14.33 -8.53 -13.78
C GLY A 68 -13.89 -8.17 -12.34
N GLY A 69 -14.50 -8.79 -11.34
CA GLY A 69 -14.12 -8.65 -9.93
C GLY A 69 -12.79 -9.34 -9.61
N LEU A 70 -12.14 -8.89 -8.54
CA LEU A 70 -10.82 -9.41 -8.12
C LEU A 70 -10.88 -10.82 -7.56
N ASN A 71 -12.07 -11.28 -7.22
CA ASN A 71 -12.36 -12.66 -6.88
C ASN A 71 -12.32 -13.60 -8.12
N GLN A 72 -12.10 -13.05 -9.33
CA GLN A 72 -12.01 -13.75 -10.62
C GLN A 72 -10.70 -13.49 -11.37
N HIS A 73 -9.75 -12.79 -10.73
CA HIS A 73 -8.41 -12.56 -11.27
C HIS A 73 -7.38 -13.28 -10.42
N PHE A 74 -6.34 -13.80 -11.07
CA PHE A 74 -5.35 -14.67 -10.44
C PHE A 74 -3.95 -14.21 -10.78
N PHE A 75 -3.12 -13.99 -9.76
CA PHE A 75 -1.69 -13.86 -9.95
C PHE A 75 -1.08 -15.25 -10.12
N ILE A 76 -0.61 -15.52 -11.33
CA ILE A 76 0.13 -16.72 -11.66
C ILE A 76 1.60 -16.37 -11.53
N GLU A 77 2.26 -17.02 -10.59
CA GLU A 77 3.68 -16.87 -10.29
C GLU A 77 4.41 -18.11 -10.81
N SER A 78 5.36 -17.92 -11.73
CA SER A 78 6.27 -19.00 -12.12
C SER A 78 7.34 -19.22 -11.06
N SER A 79 7.60 -20.47 -10.68
CA SER A 79 8.84 -20.85 -10.02
C SER A 79 9.99 -20.86 -11.06
N PRO A 80 11.21 -20.41 -10.72
CA PRO A 80 12.38 -20.50 -11.62
C PRO A 80 12.69 -21.94 -12.07
N ASP A 81 12.27 -22.93 -11.29
CA ASP A 81 12.49 -24.35 -11.53
C ASP A 81 11.33 -24.96 -12.35
N HIS A 82 11.50 -25.04 -13.66
CA HIS A 82 10.87 -26.03 -14.57
C HIS A 82 9.34 -26.25 -14.49
N GLY A 83 8.53 -25.20 -14.69
CA GLY A 83 7.12 -25.36 -15.07
C GLY A 83 6.15 -25.63 -13.91
N ILE A 84 6.57 -25.35 -12.67
CA ILE A 84 5.68 -25.26 -11.51
C ILE A 84 5.25 -23.82 -11.31
N TYR A 85 3.95 -23.63 -11.12
CA TYR A 85 3.30 -22.36 -10.88
C TYR A 85 2.62 -22.36 -9.51
N ARG A 86 2.50 -21.15 -8.95
CA ARG A 86 1.54 -20.87 -7.90
C ARG A 86 0.46 -19.96 -8.46
N ILE A 87 -0.78 -20.32 -8.21
CA ILE A 87 -1.96 -19.53 -8.61
C ILE A 87 -2.52 -18.90 -7.34
N GLN A 88 -2.56 -17.58 -7.28
CA GLN A 88 -3.00 -16.83 -6.12
C GLN A 88 -4.18 -15.95 -6.51
N LEU A 89 -5.23 -15.90 -5.68
CA LEU A 89 -6.33 -14.95 -5.88
C LEU A 89 -5.77 -13.52 -5.82
N ALA A 90 -6.04 -12.70 -6.84
CA ALA A 90 -5.52 -11.33 -6.89
C ALA A 90 -5.97 -10.52 -5.66
N ALA A 91 -7.21 -10.73 -5.22
CA ALA A 91 -7.84 -10.02 -4.11
C ALA A 91 -7.12 -10.17 -2.75
N SER A 92 -6.57 -11.34 -2.44
CA SER A 92 -6.04 -11.66 -1.10
C SER A 92 -4.66 -12.29 -1.09
N ARG A 93 -4.11 -12.63 -2.25
CA ARG A 93 -2.85 -13.37 -2.41
C ARG A 93 -2.83 -14.77 -1.79
N LYS A 94 -3.97 -15.24 -1.27
CA LYS A 94 -4.18 -16.63 -0.88
C LYS A 94 -4.12 -17.53 -2.11
N ALA A 95 -3.66 -18.75 -1.91
CA ALA A 95 -3.41 -19.72 -2.97
C ALA A 95 -4.68 -20.46 -3.39
N LEU A 96 -4.73 -20.84 -4.67
CA LEU A 96 -5.53 -21.96 -5.14
C LEU A 96 -4.93 -23.25 -4.57
N ASP A 97 -5.63 -23.86 -3.63
CA ASP A 97 -5.15 -24.98 -2.83
C ASP A 97 -6.03 -26.23 -3.07
N ALA A 98 -5.38 -27.35 -3.34
CA ALA A 98 -5.99 -28.66 -3.30
C ALA A 98 -6.15 -29.13 -1.85
N ALA A 99 -7.37 -29.11 -1.31
CA ALA A 99 -7.62 -29.39 0.10
C ALA A 99 -6.95 -30.70 0.54
N TRP A 100 -5.97 -30.58 1.44
CA TRP A 100 -5.09 -31.67 1.88
C TRP A 100 -5.81 -33.00 2.17
N PRO A 101 -6.96 -33.05 2.89
CA PRO A 101 -7.65 -34.30 3.20
C PRO A 101 -8.16 -35.06 1.96
N SER A 102 -8.34 -34.38 0.84
CA SER A 102 -8.97 -34.90 -0.38
C SER A 102 -8.08 -34.79 -1.62
N MET A 103 -6.83 -34.32 -1.50
CA MET A 103 -5.97 -34.01 -2.63
C MET A 103 -5.66 -35.20 -3.55
N ASN A 104 -5.79 -36.44 -3.04
CA ASN A 104 -5.55 -37.69 -3.78
C ASN A 104 -6.83 -38.36 -4.30
N GLN A 105 -8.00 -37.72 -4.16
CA GLN A 105 -9.29 -38.29 -4.53
C GLN A 105 -9.91 -37.54 -5.72
N ASN A 106 -10.73 -38.24 -6.50
CA ASN A 106 -11.63 -37.59 -7.46
C ASN A 106 -12.77 -36.93 -6.71
N GLY A 107 -13.10 -35.69 -7.08
CA GLY A 107 -13.98 -34.82 -6.31
C GLY A 107 -13.27 -34.09 -5.16
N GLY A 108 -11.93 -34.16 -5.10
CA GLY A 108 -11.15 -33.42 -4.12
C GLY A 108 -11.41 -31.92 -4.21
N ALA A 109 -11.58 -31.25 -3.06
CA ALA A 109 -12.00 -29.85 -3.04
C ALA A 109 -10.86 -28.91 -3.45
N ILE A 110 -11.20 -27.88 -4.21
CA ILE A 110 -10.32 -26.74 -4.51
C ILE A 110 -10.77 -25.58 -3.66
N ILE A 111 -9.87 -25.11 -2.80
CA ILE A 111 -10.15 -24.10 -1.78
C ILE A 111 -9.18 -22.94 -1.84
N LEU A 112 -9.59 -21.81 -1.28
CA LEU A 112 -8.74 -20.69 -0.97
C LEU A 112 -8.01 -20.98 0.35
N TRP A 113 -6.69 -20.88 0.36
CA TRP A 113 -5.91 -21.09 1.58
C TRP A 113 -4.72 -20.14 1.67
N ASP A 114 -4.22 -19.91 2.88
CA ASP A 114 -2.99 -19.14 3.08
C ASP A 114 -1.85 -19.71 2.25
N LYS A 115 -1.16 -18.80 1.55
CA LYS A 115 -0.01 -19.18 0.74
C LYS A 115 1.09 -19.69 1.65
N ASP A 116 1.57 -20.89 1.40
CA ASP A 116 2.77 -21.39 2.05
C ASP A 116 4.03 -20.78 1.39
N ASN A 117 4.80 -20.07 2.21
CA ASN A 117 6.00 -19.36 1.80
C ASN A 117 7.18 -20.31 1.52
N ASN A 118 7.12 -21.58 1.95
CA ASN A 118 8.09 -22.60 1.57
C ASN A 118 7.58 -23.39 0.36
N PRO A 119 8.05 -23.09 -0.88
CA PRO A 119 7.61 -23.82 -2.07
C PRO A 119 7.80 -25.31 -1.93
N ARG A 120 8.88 -25.77 -1.29
CA ARG A 120 9.19 -27.19 -1.19
C ARG A 120 8.29 -27.95 -0.21
N ALA A 121 7.54 -27.25 0.64
CA ALA A 121 6.65 -27.84 1.65
C ALA A 121 5.16 -27.77 1.31
N ALA A 122 4.79 -27.22 0.15
CA ALA A 122 3.41 -26.87 -0.19
C ALA A 122 2.85 -27.66 -1.41
N PRO A 123 2.82 -29.02 -1.37
CA PRO A 123 2.43 -29.82 -2.54
C PRO A 123 0.99 -29.58 -3.01
N THR A 124 0.11 -29.05 -2.15
CA THR A 124 -1.29 -28.72 -2.46
C THR A 124 -1.46 -27.41 -3.25
N GLN A 125 -0.43 -26.57 -3.29
CA GLN A 125 -0.46 -25.23 -3.91
C GLN A 125 0.44 -25.11 -5.14
N GLN A 126 1.02 -26.23 -5.57
CA GLN A 126 1.91 -26.30 -6.73
C GLN A 126 1.16 -26.85 -7.93
N TRP A 127 1.18 -26.11 -9.03
CA TRP A 127 0.42 -26.45 -10.23
C TRP A 127 1.34 -26.51 -11.45
N ARG A 128 1.20 -27.55 -12.26
CA ARG A 128 1.71 -27.60 -13.64
C ARG A 128 0.66 -27.03 -14.57
N ILE A 129 1.01 -26.00 -15.32
CA ILE A 129 0.13 -25.42 -16.34
C ILE A 129 0.68 -25.84 -17.71
N ASN A 130 0.00 -26.78 -18.36
CA ASN A 130 0.44 -27.37 -19.63
C ASN A 130 -0.49 -26.92 -20.75
N ARG A 131 0.07 -26.34 -21.81
CA ARG A 131 -0.68 -25.92 -22.99
C ARG A 131 -1.33 -27.13 -23.69
N ILE A 132 -2.57 -26.97 -24.13
CA ILE A 132 -3.26 -27.95 -24.98
C ILE A 132 -2.75 -27.78 -26.42
N ALA A 133 -2.31 -28.87 -27.04
CA ALA A 133 -1.79 -28.86 -28.40
C ALA A 133 -2.79 -28.25 -29.39
N GLY A 134 -2.31 -27.38 -30.28
CA GLY A 134 -3.15 -26.69 -31.26
C GLY A 134 -3.91 -25.48 -30.72
N SER A 135 -3.73 -25.07 -29.45
CA SER A 135 -4.31 -23.86 -28.89
C SER A 135 -3.26 -22.85 -28.40
N SER A 136 -3.51 -21.56 -28.67
CA SER A 136 -2.65 -20.45 -28.25
C SER A 136 -2.89 -19.99 -26.81
N ASN A 137 -4.00 -20.36 -26.17
CA ASN A 137 -4.35 -19.91 -24.81
C ASN A 137 -5.13 -20.93 -23.96
N THR A 138 -5.30 -22.17 -24.43
CA THR A 138 -5.96 -23.23 -23.66
C THR A 138 -4.94 -24.12 -22.97
N PHE A 139 -5.16 -24.41 -21.69
CA PHE A 139 -4.25 -25.14 -20.83
C PHE A 139 -4.99 -26.16 -19.96
N SER A 140 -4.28 -27.19 -19.53
CA SER A 140 -4.64 -27.98 -18.34
C SER A 140 -3.88 -27.45 -17.13
N ILE A 141 -4.54 -27.36 -15.98
CA ILE A 141 -3.93 -26.98 -14.69
C ILE A 141 -3.93 -28.23 -13.82
N ARG A 142 -2.75 -28.77 -13.50
CA ARG A 142 -2.63 -30.07 -12.81
C ARG A 142 -1.83 -29.94 -11.54
N LEU A 143 -2.28 -30.58 -10.47
CA LEU A 143 -1.57 -30.60 -9.21
C LEU A 143 -0.20 -31.27 -9.40
N ALA A 144 0.85 -30.59 -8.96
CA ALA A 144 2.22 -31.06 -9.20
C ALA A 144 2.53 -32.37 -8.46
N ALA A 145 1.88 -32.60 -7.32
CA ALA A 145 2.12 -33.74 -6.44
C ALA A 145 1.68 -35.08 -7.05
N ASN A 146 0.54 -35.11 -7.75
CA ASN A 146 -0.08 -36.37 -8.20
C ASN A 146 -0.69 -36.30 -9.61
N GLY A 147 -0.61 -35.16 -10.30
CA GLY A 147 -1.06 -35.01 -11.68
C GLY A 147 -2.57 -34.87 -11.88
N LYS A 148 -3.39 -34.90 -10.81
CA LYS A 148 -4.83 -34.63 -10.92
C LYS A 148 -5.09 -33.22 -11.45
N SER A 149 -6.12 -33.07 -12.27
CA SER A 149 -6.46 -31.83 -12.97
C SER A 149 -7.47 -31.01 -12.19
N LEU A 150 -7.36 -29.69 -12.31
CA LEU A 150 -8.45 -28.76 -12.07
C LEU A 150 -9.56 -29.06 -13.08
N ASP A 151 -10.75 -29.34 -12.55
CA ASP A 151 -11.86 -29.92 -13.28
C ASP A 151 -13.14 -29.13 -12.98
N ALA A 152 -13.84 -28.72 -14.04
CA ALA A 152 -15.21 -28.25 -13.96
C ALA A 152 -16.12 -29.47 -13.80
N GLY A 153 -16.80 -29.58 -12.66
CA GLY A 153 -17.55 -30.76 -12.28
C GLY A 153 -18.69 -31.06 -13.25
N ALA A 154 -18.70 -32.31 -13.74
CA ALA A 154 -19.66 -32.80 -14.71
C ALA A 154 -21.11 -32.54 -14.28
N GLY A 155 -21.93 -32.02 -15.19
CA GLY A 155 -23.32 -31.65 -14.96
C GLY A 155 -23.51 -30.25 -14.35
N THR A 156 -22.43 -29.52 -14.07
CA THR A 156 -22.48 -28.17 -13.46
C THR A 156 -21.63 -27.12 -14.19
N GLU A 157 -20.94 -27.50 -15.27
CA GLU A 157 -19.90 -26.71 -15.96
C GLU A 157 -20.43 -25.41 -16.59
N SER A 158 -21.74 -25.32 -16.78
CA SER A 158 -22.43 -24.16 -17.35
C SER A 158 -23.32 -23.44 -16.33
N LEU A 159 -23.20 -23.73 -15.04
CA LEU A 159 -23.99 -23.11 -13.97
C LEU A 159 -23.15 -22.11 -13.15
N ASN A 160 -23.80 -21.05 -12.67
CA ASN A 160 -23.23 -20.22 -11.62
C ASN A 160 -23.27 -21.02 -10.30
N GLY A 161 -22.15 -21.08 -9.60
CA GLY A 161 -21.95 -22.03 -8.50
C GLY A 161 -21.55 -23.43 -8.97
N GLY A 162 -21.20 -23.59 -10.25
CA GLY A 162 -20.68 -24.86 -10.78
C GLY A 162 -19.44 -25.31 -10.03
N ILE A 163 -19.30 -26.62 -9.84
CA ILE A 163 -18.27 -27.21 -8.99
C ILE A 163 -16.90 -27.09 -9.67
N VAL A 164 -15.90 -26.66 -8.91
CA VAL A 164 -14.48 -26.79 -9.28
C VAL A 164 -13.81 -27.77 -8.32
N GLN A 165 -13.18 -28.81 -8.88
CA GLN A 165 -12.68 -29.95 -8.12
C GLN A 165 -11.36 -30.49 -8.70
N LEU A 166 -10.76 -31.44 -7.99
CA LEU A 166 -9.74 -32.32 -8.53
C LEU A 166 -10.35 -33.55 -9.18
N TRP A 167 -9.84 -33.92 -10.34
CA TRP A 167 -10.19 -35.15 -11.01
C TRP A 167 -8.99 -35.76 -11.75
N ASP A 168 -9.02 -37.06 -12.02
CA ASP A 168 -8.02 -37.70 -12.86
C ASP A 168 -8.00 -37.06 -14.24
N PHE A 169 -6.80 -36.74 -14.73
CA PHE A 169 -6.67 -36.10 -16.03
C PHE A 169 -7.01 -37.09 -17.15
N HIS A 170 -8.06 -36.78 -17.91
CA HIS A 170 -8.46 -37.50 -19.12
C HIS A 170 -8.53 -36.60 -20.36
N GLY A 171 -8.15 -35.32 -20.22
CA GLY A 171 -8.06 -34.37 -21.33
C GLY A 171 -9.41 -33.86 -21.85
N GLY A 172 -10.51 -34.19 -21.16
CA GLY A 172 -11.86 -33.73 -21.49
C GLY A 172 -11.95 -32.20 -21.46
N ARG A 173 -12.93 -31.65 -22.17
CA ARG A 173 -13.09 -30.19 -22.30
C ARG A 173 -13.32 -29.50 -20.95
N ASN A 174 -13.91 -30.20 -19.97
CA ASN A 174 -14.10 -29.75 -18.60
C ASN A 174 -12.80 -29.65 -17.76
N GLN A 175 -11.68 -30.14 -18.29
CA GLN A 175 -10.33 -30.04 -17.71
C GLN A 175 -9.43 -29.05 -18.47
N GLN A 176 -10.02 -28.33 -19.42
CA GLN A 176 -9.33 -27.35 -20.24
C GLN A 176 -9.78 -25.95 -19.84
N TRP A 177 -8.80 -25.07 -19.67
CA TRP A 177 -8.98 -23.72 -19.16
C TRP A 177 -8.33 -22.73 -20.11
N ILE A 178 -9.07 -21.70 -20.51
CA ILE A 178 -8.56 -20.58 -21.29
C ILE A 178 -7.93 -19.59 -20.32
N ILE A 179 -6.62 -19.36 -20.42
CA ILE A 179 -5.86 -18.47 -19.54
C ILE A 179 -5.48 -17.22 -20.32
N GLU A 180 -6.04 -16.08 -19.93
CA GLU A 180 -5.85 -14.80 -20.61
C GLU A 180 -5.25 -13.79 -19.65
N ARG A 181 -4.15 -13.15 -20.04
CA ARG A 181 -3.54 -12.08 -19.24
C ARG A 181 -4.52 -10.92 -19.18
N VAL A 182 -4.75 -10.36 -17.99
CA VAL A 182 -5.55 -9.15 -17.84
C VAL A 182 -4.67 -7.96 -18.23
N PRO A 183 -4.90 -7.30 -19.39
CA PRO A 183 -4.07 -6.19 -19.83
C PRO A 183 -4.26 -4.98 -18.90
N GLY A 184 -3.20 -4.20 -18.70
CA GLY A 184 -3.26 -2.98 -17.89
C GLY A 184 -3.39 -3.19 -16.38
N LEU A 185 -3.69 -4.39 -15.88
CA LEU A 185 -3.75 -4.66 -14.44
C LEU A 185 -2.37 -5.05 -13.90
N ARG A 186 -1.89 -4.30 -12.91
CA ARG A 186 -0.65 -4.60 -12.16
C ARG A 186 -0.93 -4.57 -10.67
N VAL A 187 -0.37 -5.53 -9.97
CA VAL A 187 -0.31 -5.55 -8.50
C VAL A 187 1.11 -5.22 -8.09
N ILE A 188 1.28 -4.13 -7.38
CA ILE A 188 2.56 -3.62 -6.90
C ILE A 188 2.69 -4.00 -5.42
N PRO A 189 3.71 -4.78 -5.03
CA PRO A 189 3.88 -5.20 -3.65
C PRO A 189 3.96 -4.02 -2.68
N LYS A 190 3.40 -4.19 -1.48
CA LYS A 190 3.42 -3.19 -0.38
C LYS A 190 4.79 -2.55 -0.21
N ALA A 191 5.82 -3.38 -0.07
CA ALA A 191 7.19 -2.92 0.16
C ALA A 191 7.70 -2.01 -0.97
N THR A 192 7.32 -2.28 -2.23
CA THR A 192 7.77 -1.54 -3.41
C THR A 192 7.17 -0.14 -3.46
N TRP A 193 5.85 0.00 -3.29
CA TRP A 193 5.23 1.32 -3.38
C TRP A 193 5.42 2.15 -2.10
N ILE A 194 5.42 1.52 -0.91
CA ILE A 194 5.73 2.23 0.35
C ILE A 194 7.17 2.73 0.38
N SER A 195 8.16 1.93 -0.05
CA SER A 195 9.55 2.40 -0.13
C SER A 195 9.71 3.56 -1.12
N SER A 196 8.94 3.54 -2.21
CA SER A 196 8.89 4.65 -3.16
C SER A 196 8.38 5.93 -2.53
N ILE A 197 7.32 5.88 -1.71
CA ILE A 197 6.83 7.05 -0.97
C ILE A 197 7.83 7.50 0.11
N ASN A 198 8.39 6.57 0.88
CA ASN A 198 9.40 6.88 1.89
C ASN A 198 10.56 7.65 1.30
N ASP A 199 11.08 7.22 0.15
CA ASP A 199 12.17 7.89 -0.52
C ASP A 199 11.82 9.29 -1.02
N ILE A 200 10.58 9.50 -1.46
CA ILE A 200 10.07 10.85 -1.80
C ILE A 200 10.05 11.74 -0.56
N LEU A 201 9.63 11.20 0.58
CA LEU A 201 9.52 11.96 1.82
C LEU A 201 10.85 12.14 2.56
N ARG A 202 11.95 11.49 2.15
CA ARG A 202 13.26 11.61 2.83
C ARG A 202 13.78 13.04 2.95
N GLN A 203 13.48 13.89 1.98
CA GLN A 203 13.91 15.29 1.97
C GLN A 203 12.83 16.25 2.50
N THR A 204 11.80 15.69 3.13
CA THR A 204 10.68 16.44 3.71
C THR A 204 10.95 16.73 5.18
N SER A 205 10.60 17.93 5.63
CA SER A 205 10.67 18.34 7.02
C SER A 205 9.49 19.24 7.35
N VAL A 206 8.97 19.14 8.57
CA VAL A 206 7.98 20.07 9.11
C VAL A 206 8.60 20.79 10.30
N ARG A 207 8.43 22.10 10.32
CA ARG A 207 8.74 22.98 11.44
C ARG A 207 7.44 23.57 11.95
N LEU A 208 7.21 23.49 13.25
CA LEU A 208 6.15 24.20 13.95
C LEU A 208 6.80 25.16 14.94
N ASN A 209 6.60 26.45 14.72
CA ASN A 209 7.02 27.53 15.60
C ASN A 209 6.11 28.74 15.42
N ASN A 210 5.65 29.31 16.52
CA ASN A 210 5.02 30.64 16.53
C ASN A 210 5.56 31.53 17.67
N TYR A 211 6.73 31.18 18.21
CA TYR A 211 7.39 31.85 19.32
C TYR A 211 8.61 32.65 18.85
N THR A 212 8.89 33.76 19.53
CA THR A 212 10.18 34.46 19.53
C THR A 212 10.63 34.72 20.97
N PRO A 213 11.94 34.68 21.29
CA PRO A 213 12.44 35.06 22.61
C PRO A 213 12.33 36.56 22.91
N ASN A 214 12.16 37.41 21.89
CA ASN A 214 12.11 38.86 22.07
C ASN A 214 10.67 39.33 22.29
N ARG A 215 10.40 39.86 23.48
CA ARG A 215 9.09 40.41 23.82
C ARG A 215 8.73 41.59 22.92
N HIS A 216 7.53 41.55 22.35
CA HIS A 216 6.95 42.52 21.42
C HIS A 216 7.69 42.72 20.10
N GLU A 217 8.46 41.72 19.65
CA GLU A 217 9.18 41.83 18.38
C GLU A 217 8.24 42.01 17.18
N PHE A 218 7.12 41.29 17.15
CA PHE A 218 6.18 41.31 16.02
C PHE A 218 4.77 41.80 16.36
N ASP A 219 4.43 41.90 17.65
CA ASP A 219 3.11 42.32 18.11
C ASP A 219 3.20 43.06 19.46
N SER A 220 2.59 44.25 19.54
CA SER A 220 2.63 45.09 20.74
C SER A 220 1.63 44.70 21.82
N SER A 221 0.69 43.81 21.54
CA SER A 221 -0.30 43.34 22.52
C SER A 221 0.33 42.43 23.56
N LEU A 222 -0.18 42.48 24.80
CA LEU A 222 0.29 41.61 25.87
C LEU A 222 -0.04 40.13 25.60
N GLU A 223 -1.09 39.86 24.83
CA GLU A 223 -1.53 38.51 24.47
C GLU A 223 -0.59 37.84 23.48
N HIS A 224 -0.06 38.60 22.51
CA HIS A 224 0.84 38.12 21.47
C HIS A 224 2.28 38.57 21.71
N ALA A 225 2.63 38.87 22.96
CA ALA A 225 3.91 39.48 23.31
C ALA A 225 5.14 38.67 22.84
N TYR A 226 5.02 37.38 22.55
CA TYR A 226 6.13 36.57 22.03
C TYR A 226 5.76 35.87 20.72
N PHE A 227 4.74 36.37 20.02
CA PHE A 227 4.28 35.77 18.78
C PHE A 227 5.28 36.04 17.65
N ARG A 228 5.60 34.98 16.91
CA ARG A 228 6.34 35.04 15.66
C ARG A 228 5.48 34.52 14.52
N PRO A 229 5.00 35.39 13.60
CA PRO A 229 4.23 34.94 12.46
C PRO A 229 5.13 34.23 11.43
N ASN A 230 4.53 33.33 10.64
CA ASN A 230 5.13 32.72 9.45
C ASN A 230 6.43 31.90 9.67
N ASP A 231 6.71 31.45 10.90
CA ASP A 231 7.89 30.62 11.19
C ASP A 231 7.62 29.12 11.24
N SER A 232 6.36 28.70 11.09
CA SER A 232 6.02 27.30 10.84
C SER A 232 5.94 27.02 9.35
N PHE A 233 6.44 25.87 8.90
CA PHE A 233 6.37 25.48 7.49
C PHE A 233 6.50 23.98 7.26
N PHE A 234 5.91 23.52 6.16
CA PHE A 234 6.23 22.25 5.52
C PHE A 234 7.26 22.51 4.42
N ARG A 235 8.36 21.77 4.42
CA ARG A 235 9.42 21.86 3.42
C ARG A 235 9.63 20.49 2.78
N THR A 236 9.85 20.46 1.48
CA THR A 236 10.29 19.25 0.77
C THR A 236 11.15 19.64 -0.43
N VAL A 237 11.95 18.70 -0.92
CA VAL A 237 12.77 18.89 -2.12
C VAL A 237 12.36 17.88 -3.17
N ILE A 238 12.01 18.39 -4.35
CA ILE A 238 11.42 17.61 -5.45
C ILE A 238 12.21 17.94 -6.71
N GLY A 239 12.87 16.94 -7.30
CA GLY A 239 13.67 17.16 -8.52
C GLY A 239 14.75 18.24 -8.34
N GLY A 240 15.35 18.33 -7.15
CA GLY A 240 16.36 19.32 -6.80
C GLY A 240 15.83 20.73 -6.51
N ARG A 241 14.51 20.96 -6.57
CA ARG A 241 13.89 22.23 -6.21
C ARG A 241 13.30 22.16 -4.81
N GLU A 242 13.64 23.14 -3.98
CA GLU A 242 13.03 23.30 -2.67
C GLU A 242 11.62 23.89 -2.81
N PHE A 243 10.71 23.30 -2.05
CA PHE A 243 9.37 23.78 -1.88
C PHE A 243 9.10 23.99 -0.40
N ARG A 244 8.63 25.19 -0.07
CA ARG A 244 8.28 25.57 1.29
C ARG A 244 6.86 26.12 1.32
N ARG A 245 6.01 25.53 2.16
CA ARG A 245 4.64 26.00 2.42
C ARG A 245 4.54 26.50 3.85
N PRO A 246 4.25 27.79 4.06
CA PRO A 246 4.05 28.30 5.40
C PRO A 246 2.83 27.64 6.05
N ILE A 247 2.91 27.45 7.36
CA ILE A 247 1.83 26.96 8.21
C ILE A 247 1.49 28.13 9.14
N SER A 248 0.26 28.62 9.09
CA SER A 248 -0.17 29.67 10.03
C SER A 248 -0.75 29.03 11.28
N ILE A 249 0.00 29.09 12.37
CA ILE A 249 -0.42 28.59 13.68
C ILE A 249 -0.71 29.78 14.60
N PRO A 250 -1.97 30.04 14.95
CA PRO A 250 -2.32 31.16 15.83
C PRO A 250 -1.80 30.93 17.26
N VAL A 251 -1.65 32.01 18.01
CA VAL A 251 -1.47 31.92 19.47
C VAL A 251 -2.76 31.41 20.08
N VAL A 252 -2.64 30.48 21.03
CA VAL A 252 -3.81 29.99 21.77
C VAL A 252 -3.93 30.76 23.08
N ARG A 253 -5.05 31.45 23.24
CA ARG A 253 -5.38 32.21 24.44
C ARG A 253 -6.21 31.35 25.39
N ARG A 254 -5.79 31.27 26.63
CA ARG A 254 -6.58 30.73 27.73
C ARG A 254 -6.30 31.52 28.98
N ASP A 255 -7.25 32.34 29.40
CA ASP A 255 -7.06 33.27 30.51
C ASP A 255 -6.50 32.58 31.76
N PRO A 256 -5.42 33.12 32.38
CA PRO A 256 -4.73 34.37 32.06
C PRO A 256 -3.55 34.22 31.08
N SER A 257 -3.25 33.06 30.50
CA SER A 257 -2.03 32.86 29.70
C SER A 257 -2.22 32.76 28.18
N SER A 258 -1.15 33.04 27.44
CA SER A 258 -1.02 32.82 26.01
C SER A 258 0.01 31.73 25.75
N ILE A 259 -0.27 30.84 24.80
CA ILE A 259 0.51 29.62 24.58
C ILE A 259 1.15 29.65 23.19
N TYR A 260 2.43 29.31 23.16
CA TYR A 260 3.26 29.32 21.97
C TYR A 260 3.90 27.95 21.74
N ILE A 261 4.03 27.56 20.47
CA ILE A 261 4.85 26.44 20.03
C ILE A 261 6.27 26.96 19.81
N VAL A 262 7.23 26.28 20.42
CA VAL A 262 8.64 26.61 20.38
C VAL A 262 9.37 25.55 19.57
N ASP A 263 9.82 25.95 18.37
CA ASP A 263 10.85 25.26 17.59
C ASP A 263 10.73 23.72 17.47
N MET A 264 9.54 23.20 17.16
CA MET A 264 9.36 21.76 16.95
C MET A 264 9.73 21.38 15.51
N ASN A 265 10.80 20.61 15.33
CA ASN A 265 11.23 20.13 14.02
C ASN A 265 11.09 18.61 13.89
N THR A 266 10.66 18.16 12.71
CA THR A 266 10.64 16.71 12.42
C THR A 266 12.04 16.15 12.31
N ARG A 267 12.37 15.13 13.09
CA ARG A 267 13.60 14.35 12.93
C ARG A 267 13.47 13.21 11.93
N ARG A 268 12.27 12.65 11.80
CA ARG A 268 12.02 11.52 10.91
C ARG A 268 10.61 11.58 10.36
N ILE A 269 10.46 11.30 9.07
CA ILE A 269 9.17 11.06 8.44
C ILE A 269 9.16 9.64 7.90
N THR A 270 8.12 8.88 8.21
CA THR A 270 7.95 7.53 7.68
C THR A 270 6.56 7.36 7.10
N THR A 271 6.44 6.42 6.17
CA THR A 271 5.17 5.95 5.64
C THR A 271 4.99 4.47 5.87
N GLY A 272 3.75 4.11 6.16
CA GLY A 272 3.30 2.76 6.40
C GLY A 272 1.91 2.53 5.83
N PHE A 273 1.34 1.40 6.24
CA PHE A 273 0.05 0.94 5.78
C PHE A 273 -0.85 0.63 6.97
N VAL A 274 -2.09 1.06 6.88
CA VAL A 274 -3.13 0.83 7.88
C VAL A 274 -3.82 -0.49 7.58
N GLY A 275 -3.48 -1.53 8.36
CA GLY A 275 -4.11 -2.85 8.26
C GLY A 275 -5.51 -2.90 8.87
N ALA A 276 -6.25 -3.98 8.59
CA ALA A 276 -7.65 -4.16 8.99
C ALA A 276 -7.90 -4.12 10.51
N ASN A 277 -6.90 -4.44 11.34
CA ASN A 277 -7.03 -4.52 12.81
C ASN A 277 -6.49 -3.28 13.53
N SER A 278 -6.31 -2.17 12.83
CA SER A 278 -5.65 -0.97 13.39
C SER A 278 -6.60 -0.04 14.15
N GLY A 279 -7.91 -0.23 14.05
CA GLY A 279 -8.91 0.72 14.57
C GLY A 279 -9.13 1.96 13.68
N TYR A 280 -8.48 2.01 12.51
CA TYR A 280 -8.57 3.08 11.51
C TYR A 280 -9.06 2.53 10.16
N ALA A 281 -9.32 3.41 9.19
CA ALA A 281 -9.76 3.02 7.84
C ALA A 281 -8.72 2.08 7.18
N ALA A 282 -9.07 0.79 7.09
CA ALA A 282 -8.23 -0.22 6.48
C ALA A 282 -7.95 0.13 5.01
N GLY A 283 -6.70 0.02 4.57
CA GLY A 283 -6.33 0.40 3.20
C GLY A 283 -5.62 1.76 3.09
N ALA A 284 -5.62 2.57 4.17
CA ALA A 284 -5.00 3.89 4.15
C ALA A 284 -3.46 3.85 4.18
N ILE A 285 -2.87 4.92 3.63
CA ILE A 285 -1.44 5.23 3.70
C ILE A 285 -1.24 6.06 4.97
N ARG A 286 -0.41 5.57 5.90
CA ARG A 286 -0.11 6.30 7.13
C ARG A 286 1.21 7.02 7.00
N VAL A 287 1.22 8.35 7.13
CA VAL A 287 2.43 9.18 7.22
C VAL A 287 2.64 9.56 8.68
N ASN A 288 3.81 9.26 9.24
CA ASN A 288 4.17 9.64 10.60
C ASN A 288 5.25 10.72 10.55
N LEU A 289 4.97 11.87 11.16
CA LEU A 289 5.90 12.96 11.38
C LEU A 289 6.43 12.85 12.81
N PHE A 290 7.62 12.28 13.00
CA PHE A 290 8.27 12.20 14.31
C PHE A 290 9.04 13.49 14.56
N PHE A 291 8.67 14.20 15.61
CA PHE A 291 9.34 15.41 16.06
C PHE A 291 10.50 15.07 17.01
N GLU A 292 11.38 16.04 17.20
CA GLU A 292 12.38 15.97 18.26
C GLU A 292 11.75 15.91 19.65
N SER A 293 12.53 15.42 20.61
CA SER A 293 12.14 15.24 22.01
C SER A 293 13.07 16.01 22.95
N GLU A 294 13.84 16.95 22.41
CA GLU A 294 14.85 17.70 23.14
C GLU A 294 14.52 19.18 23.03
N GLY A 295 14.54 19.87 24.17
CA GLY A 295 14.25 21.30 24.23
C GLY A 295 12.92 21.58 24.93
N LYS A 296 12.35 22.74 24.61
CA LYS A 296 11.06 23.20 25.11
C LYS A 296 10.15 23.22 23.89
N GLU A 297 9.05 22.49 23.88
CA GLU A 297 8.15 22.45 22.73
C GLU A 297 7.00 23.45 22.87
N PHE A 298 6.65 23.85 24.09
CA PHE A 298 5.78 24.98 24.34
C PHE A 298 6.30 25.92 25.40
N TRP A 299 5.88 27.18 25.27
CA TRP A 299 6.11 28.23 26.22
C TRP A 299 4.82 29.01 26.49
N THR A 300 4.60 29.38 27.74
CA THR A 300 3.41 30.12 28.18
C THR A 300 3.78 31.51 28.68
N ASN A 301 3.07 32.53 28.21
CA ASN A 301 3.14 33.90 28.72
C ASN A 301 1.94 34.18 29.62
N CYS A 302 2.14 34.50 30.91
CA CYS A 302 1.04 35.00 31.73
C CYS A 302 0.68 36.44 31.34
N VAL A 303 -0.59 36.69 31.03
CA VAL A 303 -1.12 37.99 30.62
C VAL A 303 -1.96 38.57 31.76
N ASN A 304 -1.52 39.70 32.30
CA ASN A 304 -2.20 40.52 33.32
C ASN A 304 -2.08 40.02 34.78
N ASN A 305 -1.68 40.94 35.69
CA ASN A 305 -0.78 40.63 36.81
C ASN A 305 -1.44 40.00 38.06
N ALA A 306 -2.75 40.17 38.30
CA ALA A 306 -3.36 39.76 39.57
C ALA A 306 -3.35 38.24 39.82
N GLY A 307 -3.41 37.42 38.76
CA GLY A 307 -3.33 35.96 38.83
C GLY A 307 -1.93 35.37 38.55
N CYS A 308 -0.99 36.19 38.06
CA CYS A 308 0.33 35.72 37.61
C CYS A 308 1.33 35.49 38.75
N PHE A 309 1.09 36.02 39.96
CA PHE A 309 1.96 35.79 41.12
C PHE A 309 2.08 34.31 41.50
N ALA A 310 1.07 33.50 41.14
CA ALA A 310 1.08 32.06 41.34
C ALA A 310 1.34 31.27 40.04
N ILE A 311 1.23 31.88 38.85
CA ILE A 311 1.33 31.20 37.54
C ILE A 311 2.54 31.78 36.80
N MET A 312 3.74 31.34 37.18
CA MET A 312 4.97 31.69 36.46
C MET A 312 4.97 31.08 35.05
N ASP A 313 5.68 31.70 34.12
CA ASP A 313 5.96 31.12 32.80
C ASP A 313 6.58 29.71 32.98
N ARG A 314 6.07 28.73 32.22
CA ARG A 314 6.55 27.35 32.27
C ARG A 314 6.96 26.87 30.88
N ASP A 315 8.06 26.15 30.86
CA ASP A 315 8.47 25.35 29.71
C ASP A 315 7.76 24.00 29.79
N ILE A 316 7.19 23.56 28.67
CA ILE A 316 6.49 22.28 28.60
C ILE A 316 7.21 21.41 27.58
N GLN A 317 7.55 20.19 28.02
CA GLN A 317 8.23 19.22 27.19
C GLN A 317 7.27 18.18 26.63
N MET A 318 7.24 18.08 25.30
CA MET A 318 6.58 16.99 24.60
C MET A 318 7.59 15.93 24.20
N ASN A 319 7.58 14.80 24.90
CA ASN A 319 8.38 13.66 24.47
C ASN A 319 7.64 12.86 23.40
N ASN A 320 8.40 12.34 22.44
CA ASN A 320 7.90 11.43 21.41
C ASN A 320 6.69 11.98 20.63
N ALA A 321 6.67 13.29 20.34
CA ALA A 321 5.57 13.88 19.58
C ALA A 321 5.56 13.32 18.14
N VAL A 322 4.40 12.82 17.72
CA VAL A 322 4.15 12.24 16.40
C VAL A 322 2.84 12.78 15.86
N ILE A 323 2.88 13.38 14.66
CA ILE A 323 1.64 13.62 13.90
C ILE A 323 1.48 12.48 12.92
N GLN A 324 0.38 11.74 13.06
CA GLN A 324 -0.03 10.67 12.16
C GLN A 324 -1.05 11.22 11.17
N ILE A 325 -0.80 11.05 9.88
CA ILE A 325 -1.71 11.45 8.80
C ILE A 325 -2.11 10.20 8.03
N ASP A 326 -3.40 9.86 8.04
CA ASP A 326 -3.94 8.78 7.22
C ASP A 326 -4.49 9.35 5.91
N LEU A 327 -4.11 8.73 4.79
CA LEU A 327 -4.49 9.14 3.44
C LEU A 327 -5.16 7.97 2.72
N GLU A 328 -6.33 8.19 2.15
CA GLU A 328 -7.03 7.15 1.38
C GLU A 328 -6.58 7.16 -0.08
N PRO A 329 -6.01 6.07 -0.62
CA PRO A 329 -5.63 5.99 -2.04
C PRO A 329 -6.83 6.26 -2.97
N ASN A 330 -6.62 7.07 -4.00
CA ASN A 330 -7.67 7.41 -4.97
C ASN A 330 -7.07 7.65 -6.37
N ILE A 331 -7.93 7.89 -7.35
CA ILE A 331 -7.56 8.41 -8.67
C ILE A 331 -8.07 9.82 -8.83
N GLN A 332 -7.20 10.70 -9.30
CA GLN A 332 -7.57 12.05 -9.72
C GLN A 332 -7.07 12.27 -11.15
N ARG A 333 -8.00 12.54 -12.07
CA ARG A 333 -7.71 12.79 -13.51
C ARG A 333 -6.84 11.69 -14.14
N GLY A 334 -7.16 10.43 -13.85
CA GLY A 334 -6.45 9.27 -14.38
C GLY A 334 -5.04 9.07 -13.81
N ARG A 335 -4.70 9.68 -12.67
CA ARG A 335 -3.42 9.48 -11.98
C ARG A 335 -3.65 9.02 -10.55
N PHE A 336 -2.68 8.28 -10.00
CA PHE A 336 -2.68 7.91 -8.58
C PHE A 336 -2.72 9.19 -7.73
N SER A 337 -3.57 9.24 -6.72
CA SER A 337 -3.72 10.35 -5.79
C SER A 337 -4.22 9.81 -4.46
N TYR A 338 -4.65 10.69 -3.57
CA TYR A 338 -5.28 10.34 -2.31
C TYR A 338 -6.33 11.37 -1.89
N THR A 339 -7.19 10.98 -0.96
CA THR A 339 -8.29 11.78 -0.39
C THR A 339 -8.32 11.67 1.13
N ASN A 340 -9.18 12.49 1.74
CA ASN A 340 -9.52 12.44 3.16
C ASN A 340 -8.29 12.40 4.08
N PRO A 341 -7.36 13.38 3.99
CA PRO A 341 -6.28 13.45 4.96
C PRO A 341 -6.87 13.67 6.35
N ASP A 342 -6.55 12.76 7.27
CA ASP A 342 -6.98 12.78 8.68
C ASP A 342 -5.72 12.83 9.55
N ALA A 343 -5.46 13.98 10.17
CA ALA A 343 -4.27 14.20 10.97
C ALA A 343 -4.58 14.09 12.47
N ASN A 344 -3.77 13.29 13.17
CA ASN A 344 -3.89 13.05 14.60
C ASN A 344 -2.53 13.24 15.28
N LEU A 345 -2.45 14.18 16.22
CA LEU A 345 -1.25 14.41 17.03
C LEU A 345 -1.26 13.51 18.27
N PHE A 346 -0.17 12.79 18.46
CA PHE A 346 0.12 11.96 19.62
C PHE A 346 1.41 12.42 20.29
N SER A 347 1.48 12.35 21.61
CA SER A 347 2.68 12.70 22.37
C SER A 347 2.60 12.13 23.77
N THR A 348 3.75 11.83 24.37
CA THR A 348 3.85 11.68 25.82
C THR A 348 4.23 13.03 26.41
N VAL A 349 3.29 13.68 27.09
CA VAL A 349 3.58 14.95 27.77
C VAL A 349 4.33 14.64 29.06
N SER A 350 5.54 15.18 29.22
CA SER A 350 6.24 15.16 30.50
C SER A 350 6.40 16.59 30.97
N ILE A 351 5.77 16.90 32.10
CA ILE A 351 5.90 18.20 32.74
C ILE A 351 6.82 17.96 33.95
N SER A 352 8.02 18.53 33.94
CA SER A 352 8.87 18.51 35.13
C SER A 352 8.15 19.24 36.26
N GLY A 353 7.86 18.55 37.37
CA GLY A 353 7.18 19.12 38.55
C GLY A 353 5.68 18.81 38.69
N CYS A 354 5.10 17.87 37.93
CA CYS A 354 3.68 17.45 38.06
C CYS A 354 3.42 16.44 39.22
N HIS A 355 4.18 16.48 40.31
CA HIS A 355 3.90 15.68 41.50
C HIS A 355 3.60 16.62 42.68
N ASP A 356 2.33 16.61 43.10
CA ASP A 356 1.80 17.14 44.36
C ASP A 356 2.12 18.61 44.70
N ASP A 357 1.78 19.53 43.80
CA ASP A 357 1.90 20.97 44.06
C ASP A 357 0.70 21.77 43.53
N LEU A 358 0.61 23.06 43.89
CA LEU A 358 -0.43 24.06 43.54
C LEU A 358 -0.74 24.18 42.01
N PHE A 359 0.02 23.46 41.19
CA PHE A 359 0.06 23.46 39.73
C PHE A 359 -0.51 22.19 39.08
N ALA A 360 -1.14 21.29 39.85
CA ALA A 360 -1.84 20.13 39.28
C ALA A 360 -2.86 20.53 38.19
N PHE A 361 -3.43 21.74 38.28
CA PHE A 361 -4.34 22.29 37.27
C PHE A 361 -3.65 22.60 35.91
N LEU A 362 -2.33 22.81 35.89
CA LEU A 362 -1.54 22.91 34.65
C LEU A 362 -1.33 21.53 34.00
N CYS A 363 -1.38 20.45 34.78
CA CYS A 363 -1.46 19.10 34.24
C CYS A 363 -2.88 18.87 33.65
N ASP A 364 -3.94 19.43 34.26
CA ASP A 364 -5.29 19.63 33.67
C ASP A 364 -5.33 20.75 32.60
N TRP A 365 -4.24 21.46 32.30
CA TRP A 365 -4.24 22.47 31.22
C TRP A 365 -4.05 21.81 29.85
N PHE A 366 -3.46 20.63 29.85
CA PHE A 366 -3.58 19.63 28.79
C PHE A 366 -4.84 18.76 28.93
N SER A 367 -5.79 19.13 29.81
CA SER A 367 -7.17 18.64 29.76
C SER A 367 -7.68 18.71 28.32
N PRO A 368 -8.56 17.78 27.91
CA PRO A 368 -9.00 17.60 26.54
C PRO A 368 -9.45 18.83 25.75
N ASN A 369 -9.64 20.01 26.35
CA ASN A 369 -10.19 21.20 25.69
C ASN A 369 -9.17 22.23 25.18
N ALA A 370 -8.05 22.48 25.88
CA ALA A 370 -7.05 23.47 25.43
C ALA A 370 -5.92 22.83 24.62
N GLY A 371 -5.46 21.65 25.06
CA GLY A 371 -4.65 20.76 24.24
C GLY A 371 -5.35 20.49 22.91
N SER A 372 -6.67 20.22 22.91
CA SER A 372 -7.41 20.00 21.66
C SER A 372 -7.58 21.23 20.78
N ASN A 373 -7.58 22.46 21.29
CA ASN A 373 -7.70 23.64 20.41
C ASN A 373 -6.41 23.85 19.61
N LEU A 374 -5.25 23.80 20.28
CA LEU A 374 -3.96 23.90 19.60
C LEU A 374 -3.70 22.69 18.71
N GLN A 375 -3.97 21.49 19.23
CA GLN A 375 -3.90 20.24 18.50
C GLN A 375 -4.76 20.27 17.24
N ARG A 376 -6.06 20.59 17.34
CA ARG A 376 -6.95 20.69 16.16
C ARG A 376 -6.49 21.76 15.18
N ASN A 377 -5.94 22.88 15.65
CA ASN A 377 -5.36 23.89 14.77
C ASN A 377 -4.15 23.34 14.01
N VAL A 378 -3.26 22.63 14.68
CA VAL A 378 -2.10 21.99 14.04
C VAL A 378 -2.56 20.91 13.05
N GLU A 379 -3.42 19.98 13.48
CA GLU A 379 -3.99 18.91 12.68
C GLU A 379 -4.66 19.46 11.42
N SER A 380 -5.61 20.39 11.55
CA SER A 380 -6.32 21.00 10.41
C SER A 380 -5.39 21.72 9.43
N ARG A 381 -4.32 22.36 9.91
CA ARG A 381 -3.32 23.00 9.04
C ARG A 381 -2.46 21.99 8.31
N ILE A 382 -2.09 20.88 8.96
CA ILE A 382 -1.41 19.76 8.31
C ILE A 382 -2.32 19.13 7.25
N GLU A 383 -3.60 18.87 7.57
CA GLU A 383 -4.59 18.35 6.62
C GLU A 383 -4.74 19.26 5.39
N THR A 384 -4.71 20.58 5.57
CA THR A 384 -4.74 21.56 4.47
C THR A 384 -3.53 21.42 3.55
N ILE A 385 -2.33 21.20 4.10
CA ILE A 385 -1.12 20.97 3.30
C ILE A 385 -1.24 19.67 2.50
N PHE A 386 -1.66 18.59 3.17
CA PHE A 386 -1.84 17.29 2.53
C PHE A 386 -2.99 17.30 1.52
N SER A 387 -3.98 18.17 1.70
CA SER A 387 -5.07 18.37 0.74
C SER A 387 -4.65 19.13 -0.52
N SER A 388 -3.51 19.82 -0.51
CA SER A 388 -3.11 20.70 -1.61
C SER A 388 -2.89 19.94 -2.92
N ASP A 389 -3.42 20.48 -4.02
CA ASP A 389 -3.20 19.94 -5.37
C ASP A 389 -1.72 19.80 -5.71
N PHE A 390 -0.89 20.71 -5.19
CA PHE A 390 0.56 20.63 -5.39
C PHE A 390 1.14 19.33 -4.83
N LEU A 391 0.85 19.00 -3.56
CA LEU A 391 1.43 17.82 -2.93
C LEU A 391 0.86 16.55 -3.55
N LYS A 392 -0.45 16.51 -3.82
CA LYS A 392 -1.10 15.41 -4.54
C LYS A 392 -0.46 15.16 -5.90
N ASN A 393 -0.34 16.19 -6.74
CA ASN A 393 0.27 16.08 -8.07
C ASN A 393 1.75 15.67 -8.01
N THR A 394 2.49 16.15 -7.00
CA THR A 394 3.88 15.78 -6.78
C THR A 394 4.01 14.30 -6.47
N ILE A 395 3.33 13.82 -5.43
CA ILE A 395 3.36 12.42 -4.99
C ILE A 395 2.91 11.52 -6.14
N SER A 396 1.81 11.90 -6.81
CA SER A 396 1.29 11.24 -8.00
C SER A 396 2.36 11.04 -9.08
N THR A 397 3.04 12.12 -9.47
CA THR A 397 4.03 12.11 -10.55
C THR A 397 5.24 11.27 -10.17
N MET A 398 5.73 11.39 -8.94
CA MET A 398 6.89 10.63 -8.49
C MET A 398 6.60 9.14 -8.36
N ILE A 399 5.44 8.77 -7.79
CA ILE A 399 4.99 7.38 -7.72
C ILE A 399 4.85 6.81 -9.13
N ALA A 400 4.20 7.53 -10.04
CA ALA A 400 4.02 7.07 -11.41
C ALA A 400 5.36 6.82 -12.13
N ASN A 401 6.32 7.74 -11.99
CA ASN A 401 7.64 7.57 -12.59
C ASN A 401 8.40 6.40 -11.97
N ARG A 402 8.39 6.31 -10.64
CA ARG A 402 9.19 5.32 -9.90
C ARG A 402 8.64 3.91 -10.02
N LEU A 403 7.33 3.78 -10.16
CA LEU A 403 6.65 2.50 -10.36
C LEU A 403 6.33 2.22 -11.83
N GLU A 404 6.84 3.05 -12.75
CA GLU A 404 6.66 2.92 -14.21
C GLU A 404 5.18 2.77 -14.60
N ILE A 405 4.31 3.55 -13.98
CA ILE A 405 2.87 3.50 -14.18
C ILE A 405 2.50 4.29 -15.44
N SER A 406 2.18 3.58 -16.51
CA SER A 406 1.42 4.09 -17.65
C SER A 406 0.09 4.71 -17.21
N LEU A 407 -0.25 5.85 -17.82
CA LEU A 407 -1.46 6.62 -17.58
C LEU A 407 -2.35 6.59 -18.84
N PRO A 408 -3.68 6.76 -18.72
CA PRO A 408 -4.43 7.01 -17.49
C PRO A 408 -4.74 5.71 -16.71
N LEU A 409 -4.79 5.85 -15.39
CA LEU A 409 -5.34 4.85 -14.48
C LEU A 409 -6.86 4.85 -14.55
N LYS A 410 -7.44 3.66 -14.60
CA LYS A 410 -8.86 3.37 -14.52
C LYS A 410 -9.31 3.11 -13.08
N SER A 411 -8.54 2.31 -12.33
CA SER A 411 -8.81 2.03 -10.90
C SER A 411 -7.53 1.85 -10.11
N VAL A 412 -7.60 2.20 -8.82
CA VAL A 412 -6.56 1.98 -7.82
C VAL A 412 -7.26 1.37 -6.61
N ARG A 413 -6.66 0.33 -6.05
CA ARG A 413 -7.14 -0.31 -4.83
C ARG A 413 -5.96 -0.79 -4.03
N VAL A 414 -6.04 -0.67 -2.70
CA VAL A 414 -5.07 -1.30 -1.82
C VAL A 414 -5.72 -2.51 -1.17
N TYR A 415 -5.06 -3.66 -1.28
CA TYR A 415 -5.51 -4.92 -0.71
C TYR A 415 -5.28 -4.97 0.80
N GLN A 416 -5.89 -5.94 1.49
CA GLN A 416 -5.73 -6.11 2.95
C GLN A 416 -4.28 -6.37 3.37
N ASN A 417 -3.47 -7.01 2.52
CA ASN A 417 -2.05 -7.21 2.75
C ASN A 417 -1.20 -5.94 2.47
N GLY A 418 -1.83 -4.88 1.96
CA GLY A 418 -1.22 -3.60 1.60
C GLY A 418 -0.64 -3.53 0.20
N ASP A 419 -0.81 -4.54 -0.64
CA ASP A 419 -0.41 -4.49 -2.04
C ASP A 419 -1.32 -3.50 -2.80
N LEU A 420 -0.73 -2.75 -3.74
CA LEU A 420 -1.42 -1.74 -4.54
C LEU A 420 -1.78 -2.32 -5.91
N GLU A 421 -3.07 -2.48 -6.18
CA GLU A 421 -3.59 -2.72 -7.52
C GLU A 421 -3.72 -1.40 -8.28
N ILE A 422 -3.25 -1.42 -9.53
CA ILE A 422 -3.50 -0.39 -10.52
C ILE A 422 -4.07 -1.05 -11.78
N VAL A 423 -5.13 -0.47 -12.33
CA VAL A 423 -5.65 -0.84 -13.65
C VAL A 423 -5.43 0.33 -14.58
N GLN A 424 -4.77 0.06 -15.70
CA GLN A 424 -4.38 1.00 -16.74
C GLN A 424 -5.25 0.76 -17.98
N ASN A 425 -5.52 1.82 -18.74
CA ASN A 425 -6.16 1.71 -20.04
C ASN A 425 -5.22 1.17 -21.12
#